data_AF-A0A087UT34-F1
#
_entry.id   AF-A0A087UT34-F1
#
_cell.length_a   1.000
_cell.length_b   1.000
_cell.length_c   1.000
_cell.angle_alpha   90.00
_cell.angle_beta   90.00
_cell.angle_gamma   90.00
#
_symmetry.space_group_name_H-M   'P 1'
#
loop_
_entity.id
_entity.type
_entity.pdbx_description
1 polymer ?
#
loop_
_entity_poly.entity_id
_entity_poly.type
_entity_poly.pdbx_seq_one_letter_code
_entity_poly.pdbx_strand_id
1 'polypeptide(L)'
;MLKQSFWVFRRERKNLQVFLLHHVRQISSSSPMRKTIPDNLKGKSKSSQEWLTRQLNDVYVKKCRYDRYRCRSAYKLLEIDEKYRILRPGLSVIDCGAAPGSWTQVVVRKMKLDSADEKKKGLVIAVDLQHIDPLKGAIILKNSDFTDLAVQDEICKLLPTGKADVILSDMAPKA
;
A
#
# COMPACT_ATOMS: atom_id res chain seq x y z
N MET A 1 45.66 20.01 30.62
CA MET A 1 45.21 18.70 30.09
C MET A 1 43.69 18.77 29.94
N LEU A 2 43.21 19.18 28.76
CA LEU A 2 41.80 19.46 28.48
C LEU A 2 41.03 18.16 28.23
N LYS A 3 39.91 17.96 28.93
CA LYS A 3 38.80 17.11 28.46
C LYS A 3 37.63 18.04 28.14
N GLN A 4 37.29 18.16 26.86
CA GLN A 4 36.03 18.74 26.40
C GLN A 4 35.03 17.59 26.19
N SER A 5 33.87 17.68 26.85
CA SER A 5 32.65 16.97 26.50
C SER A 5 31.68 17.99 25.93
N PHE A 6 31.29 17.83 24.67
CA PHE A 6 30.31 18.69 23.99
C PHE A 6 28.91 18.09 24.18
N TRP A 7 28.00 18.87 24.77
CA TRP A 7 26.56 18.61 24.80
C TRP A 7 25.88 19.35 23.65
N VAL A 8 25.01 18.66 22.90
CA VAL A 8 24.17 19.25 21.86
C VAL A 8 23.01 20.02 22.50
N PHE A 9 22.91 21.29 22.15
CA PHE A 9 21.99 22.28 22.70
C PHE A 9 20.58 22.16 22.09
N ARG A 10 19.58 21.90 22.94
CA ARG A 10 18.14 21.98 22.64
C ARG A 10 17.71 23.44 22.81
N ARG A 11 17.24 24.08 21.73
CA ARG A 11 16.71 25.45 21.75
C ARG A 11 15.22 25.43 22.07
N GLU A 12 14.90 25.89 23.28
CA GLU A 12 13.54 26.17 23.74
C GLU A 12 13.31 27.68 23.67
N ARG A 13 12.21 28.13 23.05
CA ARG A 13 11.66 29.48 23.27
C ARG A 13 10.18 29.34 23.61
N LYS A 14 9.84 29.87 24.79
CA LYS A 14 8.50 30.19 25.25
C LYS A 14 8.02 31.44 24.51
N ASN A 15 6.76 31.48 24.04
CA ASN A 15 5.75 32.36 24.63
C ASN A 15 4.35 32.23 23.98
N LEU A 16 3.40 32.40 24.88
CA LEU A 16 1.94 32.37 24.86
C LEU A 16 1.21 32.76 23.57
N GLN A 17 0.23 31.94 23.20
CA GLN A 17 -1.12 32.42 22.97
C GLN A 17 -2.14 31.36 23.43
N VAL A 18 -3.04 31.79 24.30
CA VAL A 18 -4.21 31.05 24.78
C VAL A 18 -5.17 30.88 23.60
N PHE A 19 -5.58 29.65 23.29
CA PHE A 19 -6.75 29.39 22.45
C PHE A 19 -7.58 28.24 23.04
N LEU A 20 -8.62 28.67 23.76
CA LEU A 20 -9.97 28.11 23.85
C LEU A 20 -10.15 26.62 23.48
N LEU A 21 -10.39 25.81 24.52
CA LEU A 21 -10.93 24.46 24.43
C LEU A 21 -12.38 24.54 23.89
N HIS A 22 -12.57 24.49 22.57
CA HIS A 22 -13.90 24.27 22.01
C HIS A 22 -14.13 22.78 21.79
N HIS A 23 -15.16 22.29 22.49
CA HIS A 23 -15.86 21.04 22.29
C HIS A 23 -15.79 20.52 20.84
N VAL A 24 -15.29 19.30 20.68
CA VAL A 24 -15.51 18.48 19.48
C VAL A 24 -17.00 18.17 19.42
N ARG A 25 -17.76 18.99 18.68
CA ARG A 25 -19.10 18.59 18.25
C ARG A 25 -18.94 17.44 17.27
N GLN A 26 -19.54 16.31 17.62
CA GLN A 26 -19.70 15.19 16.71
C GLN A 26 -20.37 15.67 15.43
N ILE A 27 -19.65 15.56 14.30
CA ILE A 27 -20.25 15.67 12.98
C ILE A 27 -20.76 14.27 12.63
N SER A 28 -21.97 13.97 13.11
CA SER A 28 -22.81 12.96 12.47
C SER A 28 -23.40 13.62 11.22
N SER A 29 -22.70 13.50 10.08
CA SER A 29 -23.30 13.81 8.78
C SER A 29 -23.94 12.54 8.22
N SER A 30 -25.14 12.22 8.68
CA SER A 30 -26.03 11.24 8.05
C SER A 30 -26.62 11.84 6.76
N SER A 31 -25.77 12.20 5.80
CA SER A 31 -26.22 12.38 4.41
C SER A 31 -26.29 10.99 3.78
N PRO A 32 -27.45 10.49 3.35
CA PRO A 32 -27.49 9.24 2.61
C PRO A 32 -26.66 9.41 1.33
N MET A 33 -25.57 8.66 1.22
CA MET A 33 -24.77 8.65 0.01
C MET A 33 -25.68 8.30 -1.17
N ARG A 34 -25.85 9.25 -2.10
CA ARG A 34 -26.58 9.02 -3.34
C ARG A 34 -25.91 7.86 -4.07
N LYS A 35 -26.62 6.73 -4.23
CA LYS A 35 -26.10 5.55 -4.91
C LYS A 35 -25.77 5.90 -6.36
N THR A 36 -24.56 5.58 -6.80
CA THR A 36 -24.18 5.75 -8.19
C THR A 36 -24.81 4.62 -9.00
N ILE A 37 -25.56 4.98 -10.05
CA ILE A 37 -26.19 4.04 -10.97
C ILE A 37 -25.17 3.76 -12.09
N PRO A 38 -24.92 2.50 -12.48
CA PRO A 38 -24.04 2.21 -13.60
C PRO A 38 -24.62 2.75 -14.92
N ASP A 39 -23.78 3.44 -15.70
CA ASP A 39 -24.13 3.81 -17.06
C ASP A 39 -24.07 2.56 -17.97
N ASN A 40 -24.99 2.45 -18.94
CA ASN A 40 -25.06 1.37 -19.92
C ASN A 40 -25.37 -0.04 -19.35
N LEU A 41 -26.57 -0.18 -18.76
CA LEU A 41 -27.13 -1.46 -18.29
C LEU A 41 -27.82 -2.27 -19.42
N LYS A 42 -28.02 -1.67 -20.59
CA LYS A 42 -28.82 -2.24 -21.69
C LYS A 42 -28.12 -3.48 -22.25
N GLY A 43 -28.82 -4.62 -22.30
CA GLY A 43 -28.29 -5.90 -22.77
C GLY A 43 -27.53 -6.75 -21.72
N LYS A 44 -27.40 -6.27 -20.48
CA LYS A 44 -26.81 -7.06 -19.38
C LYS A 44 -27.89 -7.84 -18.60
N SER A 45 -27.54 -9.03 -18.13
CA SER A 45 -28.43 -9.81 -17.25
C SER A 45 -28.69 -9.08 -15.93
N LYS A 46 -29.83 -9.35 -15.28
CA LYS A 46 -30.18 -8.77 -13.97
C LYS A 46 -29.07 -8.97 -12.93
N SER A 47 -28.48 -10.16 -12.88
CA SER A 47 -27.36 -10.47 -11.97
C SER A 47 -26.13 -9.62 -12.26
N SER A 48 -25.81 -9.40 -13.54
CA SER A 48 -24.70 -8.53 -13.95
C SER A 48 -24.95 -7.06 -13.59
N GLN A 49 -26.18 -6.57 -13.80
CA GLN A 49 -26.58 -5.21 -13.43
C GLN A 49 -26.49 -4.98 -11.91
N GLU A 50 -26.96 -5.93 -11.11
CA GLU A 50 -26.86 -5.85 -9.65
C GLU A 50 -25.40 -5.93 -9.18
N TRP A 51 -24.57 -6.78 -9.79
CA TRP A 51 -23.14 -6.86 -9.49
C TRP A 51 -22.44 -5.53 -9.77
N LEU A 52 -22.66 -4.93 -10.94
CA LEU A 52 -22.10 -3.62 -11.29
C LEU A 52 -22.54 -2.54 -10.30
N THR A 53 -23.81 -2.54 -9.93
CA THR A 53 -24.35 -1.59 -8.94
C THR A 53 -23.70 -1.77 -7.57
N ARG A 54 -23.46 -3.02 -7.13
CA ARG A 54 -22.75 -3.30 -5.88
C ARG A 54 -21.28 -2.83 -5.94
N GLN A 55 -20.58 -3.10 -7.04
CA GLN A 55 -19.18 -2.69 -7.21
C GLN A 55 -19.03 -1.17 -7.21
N LEU A 56 -19.91 -0.43 -7.89
CA LEU A 56 -19.86 1.04 -7.92
C LEU A 56 -20.14 1.67 -6.55
N ASN A 57 -20.96 1.00 -5.74
CA ASN A 57 -21.33 1.48 -4.41
C ASN A 57 -20.46 0.85 -3.30
N ASP A 58 -19.41 0.11 -3.65
CA ASP A 58 -18.49 -0.48 -2.68
C ASP A 58 -17.74 0.63 -1.92
N VAL A 59 -17.90 0.60 -0.59
CA VAL A 59 -17.29 1.56 0.33
C VAL A 59 -15.77 1.56 0.21
N TYR A 60 -15.16 0.41 -0.06
CA TYR A 60 -13.71 0.27 -0.20
C TYR A 60 -13.19 0.82 -1.52
N VAL A 61 -14.01 0.88 -2.57
CA VAL A 61 -13.65 1.57 -3.82
C VAL A 61 -13.53 3.07 -3.57
N LYS A 62 -14.47 3.66 -2.82
CA LYS A 62 -14.39 5.07 -2.40
C LYS A 62 -13.21 5.30 -1.46
N LYS A 63 -13.04 4.42 -0.47
CA LYS A 63 -11.98 4.52 0.52
C LYS A 63 -10.59 4.42 -0.12
N CYS A 64 -10.37 3.48 -1.06
CA CYS A 64 -9.04 3.33 -1.69
C CYS A 64 -8.63 4.57 -2.48
N ARG A 65 -9.57 5.24 -3.14
CA ARG A 65 -9.32 6.53 -3.81
C ARG A 65 -8.91 7.61 -2.82
N TYR A 66 -9.61 7.71 -1.70
CA TYR A 66 -9.29 8.66 -0.63
C TYR A 66 -7.91 8.38 -0.01
N ASP A 67 -7.63 7.12 0.32
CA ASP A 67 -6.36 6.64 0.89
C ASP A 67 -5.22 6.54 -0.16
N ARG A 68 -5.50 6.90 -1.42
CA ARG A 68 -4.57 6.85 -2.56
C ARG A 68 -3.94 5.47 -2.78
N TYR A 69 -4.73 4.41 -2.62
CA TYR A 69 -4.39 3.05 -3.08
C TYR A 69 -4.96 2.80 -4.46
N ARG A 70 -4.25 2.04 -5.29
CA ARG A 70 -4.65 1.77 -6.70
C ARG A 70 -5.94 0.96 -6.80
N CYS A 71 -6.22 0.09 -5.84
CA CYS A 71 -7.45 -0.72 -5.78
C CYS A 71 -7.79 -1.15 -4.35
N ARG A 72 -9.03 -1.62 -4.16
CA ARG A 72 -9.59 -1.99 -2.86
C ARG A 72 -8.91 -3.19 -2.19
N SER A 73 -8.20 -4.03 -2.93
CA SER A 73 -7.50 -5.19 -2.36
C SER A 73 -6.38 -4.80 -1.39
N ALA A 74 -5.90 -3.54 -1.40
CA ALA A 74 -4.98 -3.02 -0.38
C ALA A 74 -5.45 -3.29 1.06
N TYR A 75 -6.77 -3.20 1.31
CA TYR A 75 -7.32 -3.41 2.64
C TYR A 75 -7.17 -4.85 3.14
N LYS A 76 -7.15 -5.85 2.25
CA LYS A 76 -6.87 -7.24 2.63
C LYS A 76 -5.49 -7.34 3.29
N LEU A 77 -4.46 -6.80 2.64
CA LEU A 77 -3.09 -6.85 3.16
C LEU A 77 -2.93 -5.99 4.41
N LEU A 78 -3.61 -4.84 4.49
CA LEU A 78 -3.62 -4.01 5.70
C LEU A 78 -4.21 -4.75 6.91
N GLU A 79 -5.33 -5.45 6.73
CA GLU A 79 -5.97 -6.26 7.78
C GLU A 79 -5.09 -7.46 8.18
N ILE A 80 -4.49 -8.15 7.20
CA ILE A 80 -3.52 -9.23 7.45
C ILE A 80 -2.33 -8.70 8.26
N ASP A 81 -1.73 -7.59 7.86
CA ASP A 81 -0.59 -7.02 8.58
C ASP A 81 -0.96 -6.49 9.96
N GLU A 82 -2.16 -5.93 10.14
CA GLU A 82 -2.66 -5.52 11.45
C GLU A 82 -2.68 -6.69 12.44
N LYS A 83 -3.13 -7.86 11.98
CA LYS A 83 -3.24 -9.07 12.79
C LYS A 83 -1.91 -9.79 12.99
N TYR A 84 -1.09 -9.90 11.95
CA TYR A 84 0.08 -10.79 11.93
C TYR A 84 1.43 -10.06 11.92
N ARG A 85 1.45 -8.73 11.72
CA ARG A 85 2.66 -7.88 11.74
C ARG A 85 3.77 -8.41 10.82
N ILE A 86 3.39 -8.83 9.63
CA ILE A 86 4.29 -9.44 8.63
C ILE A 86 5.15 -8.41 7.89
N LEU A 87 4.75 -7.13 7.88
CA LEU A 87 5.48 -6.05 7.21
C LEU A 87 6.21 -5.18 8.24
N ARG A 88 7.54 -5.31 8.28
CA ARG A 88 8.42 -4.53 9.15
C ARG A 88 9.57 -3.93 8.34
N PRO A 89 10.04 -2.71 8.65
CA PRO A 89 11.22 -2.15 8.02
C PRO A 89 12.41 -3.11 8.14
N GLY A 90 13.19 -3.28 7.09
CA GLY A 90 14.32 -4.22 7.08
C GLY A 90 14.12 -5.47 6.23
N LEU A 91 12.87 -5.85 5.95
CA LEU A 91 12.56 -7.10 5.27
C LEU A 91 12.75 -7.02 3.75
N SER A 92 12.95 -8.18 3.13
CA SER A 92 12.88 -8.40 1.69
C SER A 92 11.57 -9.09 1.34
N VAL A 93 10.73 -8.42 0.56
CA VAL A 93 9.38 -8.88 0.21
C VAL A 93 9.27 -9.14 -1.28
N ILE A 94 8.63 -10.23 -1.68
CA ILE A 94 8.21 -10.49 -3.06
C ILE A 94 6.68 -10.37 -3.13
N ASP A 95 6.18 -9.59 -4.07
CA ASP A 95 4.74 -9.43 -4.36
C ASP A 95 4.44 -10.08 -5.72
N CYS A 96 3.84 -11.27 -5.69
CA CYS A 96 3.53 -12.08 -6.86
C CYS A 96 2.10 -11.79 -7.35
N GLY A 97 1.94 -11.51 -8.64
CA GLY A 97 0.64 -11.14 -9.18
C GLY A 97 0.25 -9.73 -8.74
N ALA A 98 1.24 -8.85 -8.74
CA ALA A 98 1.14 -7.56 -8.07
C ALA A 98 0.23 -6.57 -8.80
N ALA A 99 -0.11 -6.74 -10.08
CA ALA A 99 -0.90 -5.76 -10.83
C ALA A 99 -2.29 -5.58 -10.21
N PRO A 100 -2.76 -4.32 -9.97
CA PRO A 100 -2.20 -3.04 -10.44
C PRO A 100 -1.13 -2.41 -9.52
N GLY A 101 -0.76 -3.03 -8.40
CA GLY A 101 0.34 -2.61 -7.50
C GLY A 101 -0.11 -2.18 -6.11
N SER A 102 -1.35 -2.49 -5.71
CA SER A 102 -1.90 -2.03 -4.41
C SER A 102 -1.26 -2.67 -3.20
N TRP A 103 -0.94 -3.97 -3.28
CA TRP A 103 -0.21 -4.65 -2.21
C TRP A 103 1.22 -4.11 -2.12
N THR A 104 1.89 -3.94 -3.25
CA THR A 104 3.19 -3.25 -3.32
C THR A 104 3.15 -1.86 -2.67
N GLN A 105 2.10 -1.06 -2.88
CA GLN A 105 1.93 0.24 -2.20
C GLN A 105 1.84 0.10 -0.68
N VAL A 106 1.11 -0.90 -0.19
CA VAL A 106 1.03 -1.18 1.25
C VAL A 106 2.41 -1.54 1.79
N VAL A 107 3.15 -2.42 1.11
CA VAL A 107 4.51 -2.82 1.50
C VAL A 107 5.44 -1.61 1.59
N VAL A 108 5.53 -0.80 0.54
CA VAL A 108 6.36 0.42 0.50
C VAL A 108 6.05 1.34 1.69
N ARG A 109 4.77 1.63 1.94
CA ARG A 109 4.35 2.53 3.02
C ARG A 109 4.65 1.97 4.40
N LYS A 110 4.36 0.68 4.63
CA LYS A 110 4.51 0.02 5.94
C LYS A 110 5.98 -0.17 6.31
N MET A 111 6.82 -0.43 5.32
CA MET A 111 8.26 -0.63 5.50
C MET A 111 9.08 0.66 5.31
N LYS A 112 8.45 1.77 4.91
CA LYS A 112 9.06 3.10 4.69
C LYS A 112 10.14 3.11 3.60
N LEU A 113 9.91 2.39 2.50
CA LEU A 113 10.89 2.18 1.42
C LEU A 113 11.06 3.39 0.49
N ASP A 114 10.21 4.40 0.59
CA ASP A 114 10.26 5.63 -0.21
C ASP A 114 10.99 6.79 0.47
N SER A 115 11.47 6.58 1.70
CA SER A 115 12.12 7.54 2.57
C SER A 115 13.63 7.64 2.31
N ALA A 116 14.21 8.83 2.43
CA ALA A 116 15.65 9.08 2.24
C ALA A 116 16.55 8.57 3.38
N ASP A 117 16.00 7.85 4.35
CA ASP A 117 16.75 7.32 5.49
C ASP A 117 17.46 6.03 5.09
N GLU A 118 18.67 6.16 4.56
CA GLU A 118 19.52 5.07 4.08
C GLU A 118 19.83 4.00 5.15
N LYS A 119 19.56 4.29 6.43
CA LYS A 119 19.74 3.35 7.53
C LYS A 119 18.65 2.26 7.59
N LYS A 120 17.53 2.43 6.89
CA LYS A 120 16.46 1.41 6.82
C LYS A 120 16.55 0.66 5.50
N LYS A 121 17.31 -0.44 5.49
CA LYS A 121 17.51 -1.30 4.31
C LYS A 121 16.41 -2.34 4.23
N GLY A 122 15.39 -2.11 3.40
CA GLY A 122 14.40 -3.12 3.03
C GLY A 122 14.17 -3.08 1.53
N LEU A 123 13.47 -4.07 1.00
CA LEU A 123 13.21 -4.20 -0.42
C LEU A 123 11.82 -4.79 -0.65
N VAL A 124 11.15 -4.34 -1.71
CA VAL A 124 10.03 -5.06 -2.31
C VAL A 124 10.28 -5.23 -3.80
N ILE A 125 10.12 -6.46 -4.27
CA ILE A 125 10.15 -6.83 -5.69
C ILE A 125 8.74 -7.25 -6.08
N ALA A 126 8.13 -6.54 -7.03
CA ALA A 126 6.81 -6.85 -7.56
C ALA A 126 6.93 -7.49 -8.94
N VAL A 127 6.20 -8.58 -9.17
CA VAL A 127 6.22 -9.35 -10.41
C VAL A 127 4.80 -9.65 -10.85
N ASP A 128 4.50 -9.38 -12.13
CA ASP A 128 3.23 -9.70 -12.77
C ASP A 128 3.39 -9.78 -14.29
N LEU A 129 2.56 -10.58 -14.93
CA LEU A 129 2.43 -10.65 -16.39
C LEU A 129 1.86 -9.36 -16.99
N GLN A 130 1.08 -8.63 -16.21
CA GLN A 130 0.44 -7.37 -16.57
C GLN A 130 1.32 -6.18 -16.17
N HIS A 131 1.10 -5.06 -16.86
CA HIS A 131 1.81 -3.81 -16.56
C HIS A 131 1.47 -3.31 -15.16
N ILE A 132 2.50 -2.85 -14.44
CA ILE A 132 2.39 -2.17 -13.15
C ILE A 132 3.02 -0.80 -13.31
N ASP A 133 2.26 0.26 -13.02
CA ASP A 133 2.81 1.60 -13.05
C ASP A 133 3.98 1.73 -12.05
N PRO A 134 5.06 2.45 -12.41
CA PRO A 134 6.20 2.64 -11.53
C PRO A 134 5.78 3.11 -10.13
N LEU A 135 6.45 2.59 -9.11
CA LEU A 135 6.20 2.92 -7.72
C LEU A 135 7.54 3.17 -7.02
N LYS A 136 7.72 4.39 -6.50
CA LYS A 136 8.94 4.76 -5.75
C LYS A 136 9.12 3.83 -4.54
N GLY A 137 10.33 3.31 -4.35
CA GLY A 137 10.64 2.39 -3.25
C GLY A 137 10.34 0.91 -3.54
N ALA A 138 9.90 0.57 -4.77
CA ALA A 138 9.70 -0.79 -5.23
C ALA A 138 10.51 -1.08 -6.50
N ILE A 139 11.01 -2.31 -6.60
CA ILE A 139 11.54 -2.86 -7.86
C ILE A 139 10.39 -3.56 -8.57
N ILE A 140 10.14 -3.22 -9.83
CA ILE A 140 9.03 -3.75 -10.61
C ILE A 140 9.58 -4.55 -11.79
N LEU A 141 9.40 -5.87 -11.76
CA LEU A 141 9.64 -6.76 -12.90
C LEU A 141 8.39 -6.77 -13.77
N LYS A 142 8.44 -5.99 -14.85
CA LYS A 142 7.29 -5.75 -15.73
C LYS A 142 7.07 -6.95 -16.63
N ASN A 143 5.81 -7.30 -16.88
CA ASN A 143 5.43 -8.31 -17.88
C ASN A 143 6.22 -9.62 -17.74
N SER A 144 6.45 -10.02 -16.51
CA SER A 144 7.35 -11.13 -16.15
C SER A 144 6.53 -12.25 -15.53
N ASP A 145 6.81 -13.48 -15.94
CA ASP A 145 6.19 -14.68 -15.38
C ASP A 145 7.00 -15.14 -14.15
N PHE A 146 6.37 -15.21 -12.99
CA PHE A 146 7.03 -15.69 -11.78
C PHE A 146 7.45 -17.18 -11.87
N THR A 147 6.83 -17.96 -12.75
CA THR A 147 7.16 -19.37 -12.96
C THR A 147 8.38 -19.57 -13.86
N ASP A 148 8.83 -18.53 -14.57
CA ASP A 148 10.03 -18.57 -15.40
C ASP A 148 11.30 -18.58 -14.52
N LEU A 149 12.18 -19.55 -14.77
CA LEU A 149 13.46 -19.69 -14.06
C LEU A 149 14.35 -18.47 -14.25
N ALA A 150 14.33 -17.81 -15.41
CA ALA A 150 15.12 -16.61 -15.64
C ALA A 150 14.66 -15.45 -14.75
N VAL A 151 13.35 -15.32 -14.55
CA VAL A 151 12.74 -14.31 -13.66
C VAL A 151 13.06 -14.66 -12.20
N GLN A 152 12.99 -15.94 -11.81
CA GLN A 152 13.36 -16.37 -10.47
C GLN A 152 14.85 -16.09 -10.17
N ASP A 153 15.74 -16.34 -11.14
CA ASP A 153 17.16 -16.01 -11.03
C ASP A 153 17.38 -14.50 -10.90
N GLU A 154 16.64 -13.68 -11.66
CA GLU A 154 16.69 -12.23 -11.52
C GLU A 154 16.22 -11.78 -10.13
N ILE A 155 15.11 -12.31 -9.62
CA ILE A 155 14.62 -12.05 -8.26
C ILE A 155 15.70 -12.42 -7.23
N CYS A 156 16.30 -13.61 -7.34
CA CYS A 156 17.36 -14.06 -6.44
C CYS A 156 18.58 -13.14 -6.46
N LYS A 157 18.97 -12.59 -7.61
CA LYS A 157 20.07 -11.63 -7.73
C LYS A 157 19.76 -10.27 -7.08
N LEU A 158 18.49 -9.86 -7.12
CA LEU A 158 18.04 -8.60 -6.52
C LEU A 158 17.92 -8.68 -4.98
N LEU A 159 17.71 -9.88 -4.43
CA LEU A 159 17.59 -10.10 -3.00
C LEU A 159 18.97 -9.97 -2.30
N PRO A 160 19.12 -9.11 -1.28
CA PRO A 160 20.41 -8.88 -0.62
C PRO A 160 21.08 -10.14 -0.03
N THR A 161 20.28 -11.10 0.41
CA THR A 161 20.73 -12.37 1.01
C THR A 161 20.46 -13.57 0.10
N GLY A 162 19.95 -13.34 -1.11
CA GLY A 162 19.41 -14.38 -2.00
C GLY A 162 18.10 -15.02 -1.52
N LYS A 163 17.52 -14.55 -0.40
CA LYS A 163 16.28 -15.09 0.19
C LYS A 163 15.27 -13.97 0.48
N ALA A 164 14.00 -14.27 0.31
CA ALA A 164 12.90 -13.41 0.73
C ALA A 164 12.48 -13.74 2.17
N ASP A 165 12.12 -12.71 2.93
CA ASP A 165 11.53 -12.87 4.26
C ASP A 165 10.02 -13.09 4.18
N VAL A 166 9.36 -12.50 3.17
CA VAL A 166 7.92 -12.59 2.95
C VAL A 166 7.64 -12.72 1.46
N ILE A 167 6.75 -13.65 1.10
CA ILE A 167 6.18 -13.78 -0.24
C ILE A 167 4.68 -13.54 -0.12
N LEU A 168 4.16 -12.61 -0.93
CA LEU A 168 2.77 -12.21 -0.99
C LEU A 168 2.17 -12.63 -2.34
N SER A 169 0.89 -13.00 -2.34
CA SER A 169 0.12 -13.22 -3.57
C SER A 169 -1.36 -12.98 -3.32
N ASP A 170 -1.98 -12.14 -4.16
CA ASP A 170 -3.44 -11.99 -4.30
C ASP A 170 -3.88 -12.43 -5.70
N MET A 171 -3.12 -13.32 -6.35
CA MET A 171 -3.42 -13.84 -7.68
C MET A 171 -4.80 -14.51 -7.70
N ALA A 172 -5.63 -14.07 -8.64
CA ALA A 172 -6.91 -14.69 -8.95
C ALA A 172 -7.14 -14.65 -10.47
N PRO A 173 -7.77 -15.69 -11.06
CA PRO A 173 -8.09 -15.70 -12.48
C PRO A 173 -9.07 -14.57 -12.83
N LYS A 174 -9.04 -14.11 -14.08
CA LYS A 174 -10.05 -13.16 -14.59
C LYS A 174 -11.41 -13.86 -14.61
N ALA A 175 -12.40 -13.21 -13.98
CA ALA A 175 -13.79 -13.67 -13.92
C ALA A 175 -14.60 -13.21 -15.13
#